data_AF-A0A1H0Z0B5-F1
#
_entry.id   AF-A0A1H0Z0B5-F1
#
_cell.length_a   1.000
_cell.length_b   1.000
_cell.length_c   1.000
_cell.angle_alpha   90.00
_cell.angle_beta   90.00
_cell.angle_gamma   90.00
#
_symmetry.space_group_name_H-M   'P 1'
#
loop_
_entity.id
_entity.type
_entity.pdbx_description
1 polymer ?
#
loop_
_entity_poly.entity_id
_entity_poly.type
_entity_poly.pdbx_seq_one_letter_code
_entity_poly.pdbx_strand_id
1 'polypeptide(L)' 'MLKRIVIGSFFVSIAYFLVYFFVPALKNAVYSGGFWAILHALMGVILIVGIFGIILYVLYYLFSDPHKK' A
#
# COMPACT_ATOMS: atom_id res chain seq x y z
N MET A 1 -14.48 -6.17 -10.78
CA MET A 1 -14.43 -4.82 -10.15
C MET A 1 -13.51 -4.80 -8.93
N LEU A 2 -13.64 -5.74 -7.98
CA LEU A 2 -12.82 -5.83 -6.76
C LEU A 2 -11.30 -5.79 -7.01
N LYS A 3 -10.77 -6.59 -7.95
CA LYS A 3 -9.33 -6.60 -8.29
C LYS A 3 -8.80 -5.21 -8.70
N ARG A 4 -9.60 -4.46 -9.46
CA ARG A 4 -9.24 -3.08 -9.87
C ARG A 4 -9.19 -2.13 -8.68
N ILE A 5 -10.12 -2.29 -7.74
CA ILE A 5 -10.17 -1.49 -6.50
C ILE A 5 -8.94 -1.77 -5.63
N VAL A 6 -8.60 -3.05 -5.44
CA VAL A 6 -7.42 -3.46 -4.64
C VAL A 6 -6.12 -2.94 -5.25
N ILE A 7 -5.95 -3.06 -6.56
CA ILE A 7 -4.76 -2.54 -7.25
C ILE A 7 -4.75 -1.02 -7.21
N GLY A 8 -5.90 -0.38 -7.44
CA GLY A 8 -6.03 1.08 -7.39
C GLY A 8 -5.69 1.63 -6.01
N SER A 9 -6.20 1.03 -4.93
CA SER A 9 -5.94 1.48 -3.56
C SER A 9 -4.46 1.33 -3.19
N PHE A 10 -3.78 0.28 -3.68
CA PHE A 10 -2.34 0.12 -3.54
C PHE A 10 -1.55 1.25 -4.21
N PHE A 11 -1.88 1.63 -5.45
CA PHE A 11 -1.19 2.76 -6.09
C PHE A 11 -1.50 4.10 -5.41
N VAL A 12 -2.72 4.29 -4.92
CA VAL A 12 -3.09 5.46 -4.13
C VAL A 12 -2.30 5.52 -2.82
N SER A 13 -2.02 4.38 -2.17
CA SER A 13 -1.19 4.38 -0.96
C SER A 13 0.26 4.76 -1.23
N ILE A 14 0.84 4.28 -2.34
CA ILE A 14 2.18 4.72 -2.77
C ILE A 14 2.20 6.24 -2.99
N ALA A 15 1.25 6.77 -3.77
CA ALA A 15 1.17 8.20 -4.04
C ALA A 15 0.99 9.01 -2.73
N TYR A 16 0.13 8.54 -1.82
CA TYR A 16 -0.06 9.16 -0.51
C TYR A 16 1.25 9.25 0.29
N PHE A 17 2.02 8.15 0.37
CA PHE A 17 3.28 8.15 1.13
C PHE A 17 4.38 8.97 0.46
N LEU A 18 4.40 9.06 -0.87
CA LEU A 18 5.28 9.98 -1.59
C LEU A 18 4.95 11.44 -1.22
N VAL A 19 3.67 11.82 -1.25
CA VAL A 19 3.25 13.17 -0.85
C VAL A 19 3.56 13.42 0.62
N TYR A 20 3.26 12.46 1.50
CA TYR A 20 3.57 12.54 2.93
C TYR A 20 5.07 12.76 3.17
N PHE A 21 5.94 12.11 2.39
CA PHE A 21 7.38 12.25 2.54
C PHE A 21 7.86 13.68 2.22
N PHE A 22 7.35 14.29 1.16
CA PHE A 22 7.82 15.58 0.66
C PHE A 22 7.06 16.81 1.21
N VAL A 23 5.82 16.66 1.69
CA VAL A 23 4.96 17.80 2.06
C VAL A 23 4.87 17.97 3.58
N PRO A 24 5.49 19.00 4.18
CA PRO A 24 5.45 19.24 5.63
C PRO A 24 4.05 19.47 6.19
N ALA A 25 3.17 20.11 5.42
CA ALA A 25 1.78 20.35 5.83
C ALA A 25 1.03 19.05 6.11
N LEU A 26 1.25 18.01 5.30
CA LEU A 26 0.62 16.70 5.51
C LEU A 26 1.21 15.99 6.73
N LYS A 27 2.52 16.10 6.97
CA LYS A 27 3.14 15.58 8.21
C LYS A 27 2.54 16.22 9.44
N ASN A 28 2.44 17.55 9.46
CA ASN A 28 1.85 18.28 10.58
C ASN A 28 0.38 17.89 10.80
N ALA A 29 -0.38 17.71 9.72
CA ALA A 29 -1.76 17.24 9.81
C ALA A 29 -1.85 15.84 10.44
N VAL A 30 -0.99 14.90 10.04
CA VAL A 30 -0.93 13.55 10.64
C VAL A 30 -0.53 13.63 12.13
N TYR A 31 0.48 14.42 12.47
CA TYR A 31 0.95 14.58 13.85
C TYR A 31 -0.05 15.29 14.76
N SER A 32 -0.91 16.15 14.20
CA SER A 32 -2.02 16.76 14.94
C SER A 32 -3.10 15.75 15.35
N GLY A 33 -3.04 14.52 14.82
CA GLY A 33 -3.95 13.43 15.18
C GLY A 33 -5.26 13.45 14.39
N GLY A 34 -6.29 12.83 14.98
CA GLY A 34 -7.64 12.78 14.43
C GLY A 34 -7.75 12.04 13.10
N PHE A 35 -8.54 12.60 12.17
CA PHE A 35 -8.82 11.99 10.87
C PHE A 35 -7.55 11.67 10.07
N TRP A 36 -6.58 12.59 10.04
CA TRP A 36 -5.36 12.44 9.25
C TRP A 36 -4.49 11.30 9.76
N ALA A 37 -4.43 11.07 11.08
CA ALA A 37 -3.70 9.94 11.66
C ALA A 37 -4.35 8.59 11.31
N ILE A 38 -5.68 8.51 11.36
CA ILE A 38 -6.42 7.30 10.99
C ILE A 38 -6.24 7.01 9.50
N LEU A 39 -6.38 8.03 8.65
CA LEU A 39 -6.15 7.90 7.22
C LEU A 39 -4.71 7.43 6.95
N HIS A 40 -3.71 8.03 7.61
CA HIS A 40 -2.31 7.64 7.47
C HIS A 40 -2.08 6.17 7.81
N ALA A 41 -2.62 5.72 8.94
CA ALA A 41 -2.52 4.33 9.37
C ALA A 41 -3.20 3.38 8.37
N LEU A 42 -4.39 3.72 7.88
CA LEU A 42 -5.11 2.93 6.87
C LEU A 42 -4.32 2.82 5.56
N MET A 43 -3.79 3.94 5.06
CA MET A 43 -2.94 3.93 3.86
C MET A 43 -1.71 3.05 4.08
N GLY A 44 -1.13 3.06 5.29
CA GLY A 44 -0.03 2.18 5.70
C GLY A 44 -0.38 0.70 5.60
N VAL A 45 -1.54 0.30 6.14
CA VAL A 45 -2.03 -1.09 6.03
C VAL A 45 -2.18 -1.51 4.58
N ILE A 46 -2.79 -0.67 3.75
CA ILE A 46 -2.99 -0.96 2.32
C ILE A 46 -1.64 -1.16 1.61
N LEU A 47 -0.66 -0.30 1.90
CA LEU A 47 0.68 -0.40 1.32
C LEU A 47 1.37 -1.71 1.73
N ILE A 48 1.38 -2.04 3.02
CA ILE A 48 2.01 -3.24 3.56
C ILE A 48 1.38 -4.50 2.98
N VAL A 49 0.05 -4.58 2.95
CA VAL A 49 -0.68 -5.73 2.38
C VAL A 49 -0.36 -5.88 0.90
N GLY A 50 -0.29 -4.77 0.15
CA GLY A 50 0.07 -4.81 -1.27
C GLY A 50 1.49 -5.28 -1.52
N ILE A 51 2.48 -4.76 -0.78
CA ILE A 51 3.88 -5.21 -0.87
C ILE A 51 3.98 -6.70 -0.51
N PHE A 52 3.35 -7.12 0.58
CA PHE A 52 3.34 -8.51 1.02
C PHE A 52 2.72 -9.44 -0.04
N GLY A 53 1.61 -9.03 -0.66
CA GLY A 53 0.99 -9.78 -1.75
C GLY A 53 1.90 -9.94 -2.97
N ILE A 54 2.65 -8.89 -3.33
CA ILE A 54 3.64 -8.95 -4.41
C ILE A 54 4.76 -9.94 -4.06
N ILE A 55 5.29 -9.87 -2.84
CA ILE A 55 6.34 -10.79 -2.37
C ILE A 55 5.85 -12.24 -2.46
N LEU A 56 4.66 -12.54 -1.94
CA LEU A 56 4.10 -13.89 -2.01
C LEU A 56 3.90 -14.37 -3.45
N TYR A 57 3.45 -13.48 -4.34
CA TYR A 57 3.28 -13.83 -5.76
C TYR A 57 4.62 -14.14 -6.44
N VAL A 58 5.66 -13.36 -6.15
CA VAL A 58 7.01 -13.60 -6.67
C VAL A 58 7.57 -14.92 -6.12
N LEU A 59 7.43 -15.17 -4.82
CA LEU A 59 7.85 -16.44 -4.22
C LEU A 59 7.10 -17.62 -4.84
N TYR A 60 5.78 -17.51 -5.01
CA TYR A 60 4.99 -18.53 -5.70
C TYR A 60 5.54 -18.81 -7.09
N TYR A 61 5.82 -17.77 -7.88
CA TYR A 61 6.36 -17.92 -9.24
C TYR A 61 7.76 -18.57 -9.26
N LEU A 62 8.63 -18.25 -8.31
CA LEU A 62 10.00 -18.78 -8.25
C LEU A 62 10.07 -20.22 -7.75
N PHE A 63 9.17 -20.60 -6.82
CA PHE A 63 9.26 -21.89 -6.11
C PHE A 63 8.17 -22.88 -6.48
N SER A 64 7.08 -22.43 -7.09
CA SER A 64 6.03 -23.31 -7.63
C SER A 64 6.27 -23.40 -9.12
N ASP A 65 6.80 -24.54 -9.57
CA ASP A 65 7.08 -24.82 -10.98
C ASP A 65 5.87 -24.42 -11.85
N PRO A 66 5.94 -23.28 -12.58
CA PRO A 66 4.80 -22.74 -13.30
C PRO A 66 4.43 -23.61 -14.52
N HIS A 67 5.22 -24.65 -14.81
CA HIS A 67 5.01 -25.61 -15.89
C HIS A 67 4.51 -26.98 -15.41
N LYS A 68 4.42 -27.23 -14.09
CA LYS A 68 3.74 -28.41 -13.55
C LYS A 68 2.22 -28.20 -13.66
N LYS A 69 1.66 -28.67 -14.78
CA LYS A 69 0.21 -28.87 -14.94
C LYS A 69 -0.26 -30.03 -14.05
#